data_AF-A0A921SSS3-F1
#
_entry.id   AF-A0A921SSS3-F1
#
_cell.length_a   1.000
_cell.length_b   1.000
_cell.length_c   1.000
_cell.angle_alpha   90.00
_cell.angle_beta   90.00
_cell.angle_gamma   90.00
#
_symmetry.space_group_name_H-M   'P 1'
#
loop_
_entity.id
_entity.type
_entity.pdbx_description
1 polymer ?
#
loop_
_entity_poly.entity_id
_entity_poly.type
_entity_poly.pdbx_seq_one_letter_code
_entity_poly.pdbx_strand_id
1 'polypeptide(L)'
;MKLRCMFLSLLLLAALALPAAGAEAQTDIPASALALVDRWEDEGYPDTVGGVWVDETSSSVVVAVVDGDQSAIDSIIAAAGSADGLAFASCRWSRAQLLEVHGALAQLVGVEGSPVIAVGLGTRGNDFSVSGQPCVHVTITTLDSQEAAEVCADRIQEEYGDMVELSVGPHQISFTTGMDAPALPQPLIPNRQSQPNLTWYLLPLLFLLVLFLAFPLRRMLLQPAGRPPVKGGTRPMTRRRAVRAVRESCALPSGKVWTSIQQELEF
;
A
#
# COMPACT_ATOMS: atom_id res chain seq x y z
N MET A 1 -6.40 9.07 -52.10
CA MET A 1 -7.16 9.77 -51.04
C MET A 1 -8.11 8.85 -50.25
N LYS A 2 -8.82 7.90 -50.87
CA LYS A 2 -9.79 7.02 -50.17
C LYS A 2 -9.20 6.10 -49.08
N LEU A 3 -7.96 5.65 -49.24
CA LEU A 3 -7.30 4.75 -48.28
C LEU A 3 -6.88 5.46 -46.97
N ARG A 4 -6.58 6.76 -47.01
CA ARG A 4 -6.18 7.54 -45.83
C ARG A 4 -7.37 7.91 -44.95
N CYS A 5 -8.54 8.17 -45.54
CA CYS A 5 -9.78 8.39 -44.79
C CYS A 5 -10.28 7.12 -44.10
N MET A 6 -10.19 5.95 -44.76
CA MET A 6 -10.56 4.67 -44.14
C MET A 6 -9.66 4.31 -42.95
N PHE A 7 -8.34 4.56 -43.05
CA PHE A 7 -7.42 4.33 -41.94
C PHE A 7 -7.68 5.26 -40.75
N LEU A 8 -8.02 6.52 -41.00
CA LEU A 8 -8.36 7.48 -39.94
C LEU A 8 -9.68 7.11 -39.24
N SER A 9 -10.69 6.65 -39.98
CA SER A 9 -11.95 6.22 -39.38
C SER A 9 -11.81 4.90 -38.60
N LEU A 10 -10.93 3.99 -39.03
CA LEU A 10 -10.63 2.76 -38.27
C LEU A 10 -9.85 3.06 -36.98
N LEU A 11 -8.90 4.00 -37.01
CA LEU A 11 -8.17 4.46 -35.83
C LEU A 11 -9.07 5.22 -34.84
N LEU A 12 -10.02 6.03 -35.34
CA LEU A 12 -11.00 6.71 -34.48
C LEU A 12 -11.97 5.72 -33.82
N LEU A 13 -12.38 4.67 -34.53
CA LEU A 13 -13.24 3.61 -33.98
C LEU A 13 -12.50 2.76 -32.94
N ALA A 14 -11.20 2.51 -33.13
CA ALA A 14 -10.37 1.80 -32.17
C ALA A 14 -10.12 2.62 -30.89
N ALA A 15 -10.03 3.95 -30.99
CA ALA A 15 -9.93 4.85 -29.83
C ALA A 15 -11.23 4.94 -29.01
N LEU A 16 -12.40 4.74 -29.66
CA LEU A 16 -13.72 4.71 -29.00
C LEU A 16 -14.09 3.32 -28.45
N ALA A 17 -13.38 2.27 -28.86
CA ALA A 17 -13.61 0.88 -28.45
C ALA A 17 -12.55 0.36 -27.46
N LEU A 18 -11.58 1.19 -27.06
CA LEU A 18 -10.85 0.93 -25.84
C LEU A 18 -11.87 1.05 -24.69
N PRO A 19 -12.15 -0.02 -23.92
CA PRO A 19 -12.73 0.20 -22.61
C PRO A 19 -11.78 1.20 -21.94
N ALA A 20 -12.33 2.23 -21.30
CA ALA A 20 -11.53 3.05 -20.41
C ALA A 20 -10.73 2.07 -19.55
N ALA A 21 -9.43 1.93 -19.85
CA ALA A 21 -8.51 1.23 -18.97
C ALA A 21 -8.75 1.93 -17.66
N GLY A 22 -9.29 1.17 -16.70
CA GLY A 22 -9.94 1.70 -15.52
C GLY A 22 -9.14 2.89 -15.07
N ALA A 23 -9.81 4.06 -15.03
CA ALA A 23 -9.44 4.96 -13.95
C ALA A 23 -9.43 4.02 -12.75
N GLU A 24 -8.24 3.70 -12.21
CA GLU A 24 -8.15 3.31 -10.82
C GLU A 24 -9.09 4.30 -10.16
N ALA A 25 -10.22 3.78 -9.66
CA ALA A 25 -11.16 4.61 -8.95
C ALA A 25 -10.30 5.13 -7.81
N GLN A 26 -9.76 6.33 -7.99
CA GLN A 26 -9.12 7.06 -6.95
C GLN A 26 -10.26 7.22 -5.99
N THR A 27 -10.28 6.36 -4.98
CA THR A 27 -11.35 6.30 -4.01
C THR A 27 -11.41 7.71 -3.48
N ASP A 28 -12.49 8.42 -3.82
CA ASP A 28 -12.68 9.84 -3.52
C ASP A 28 -13.03 9.96 -2.02
N ILE A 29 -12.21 9.33 -1.18
CA ILE A 29 -12.30 9.37 0.26
C ILE A 29 -11.90 10.79 0.66
N PRO A 30 -12.78 11.50 1.37
CA PRO A 30 -12.46 12.81 1.93
C PRO A 30 -11.12 12.81 2.66
N ALA A 31 -10.27 13.79 2.34
CA ALA A 31 -8.94 13.92 2.94
C ALA A 31 -8.98 14.08 4.46
N SER A 32 -10.10 14.57 5.03
CA SER A 32 -10.32 14.65 6.47
C SER A 32 -10.40 13.26 7.13
N ALA A 33 -11.03 12.29 6.48
CA ALA A 33 -11.12 10.92 6.99
C ALA A 33 -9.75 10.23 6.97
N LEU A 34 -8.98 10.39 5.89
CA LEU A 34 -7.61 9.86 5.80
C LEU A 34 -6.67 10.53 6.81
N ALA A 35 -6.74 11.86 6.95
CA ALA A 35 -5.92 12.60 7.91
C ALA A 35 -6.23 12.28 9.38
N LEU A 36 -7.45 11.79 9.67
CA LEU A 36 -7.77 11.26 10.99
C LEU A 36 -7.01 9.96 11.25
N VAL A 37 -7.01 9.03 10.29
CA VAL A 37 -6.31 7.74 10.40
C VAL A 37 -4.80 7.94 10.50
N ASP A 38 -4.22 8.78 9.63
CA ASP A 38 -2.78 9.10 9.66
C ASP A 38 -2.36 9.61 11.04
N ARG A 39 -3.19 10.45 11.67
CA ARG A 39 -2.92 10.95 13.01
C ARG A 39 -2.99 9.86 14.07
N TRP A 40 -3.92 8.92 13.97
CA TRP A 40 -4.00 7.79 14.89
C TRP A 40 -2.85 6.80 14.72
N GLU A 41 -2.30 6.65 13.52
CA GLU A 41 -1.07 5.87 13.31
C GLU A 41 0.14 6.54 14.00
N ASP A 42 0.21 7.87 14.01
CA ASP A 42 1.29 8.62 14.66
C ASP A 42 1.12 8.76 16.19
N GLU A 43 -0.10 9.04 16.66
CA GLU A 43 -0.39 9.42 18.05
C GLU A 43 -0.98 8.25 18.87
N GLY A 44 -1.44 7.20 18.21
CA GLY A 44 -2.17 6.08 18.80
C GLY A 44 -3.68 6.19 18.58
N TYR A 45 -4.31 5.01 18.54
CA TYR A 45 -5.75 4.87 18.36
C TYR A 45 -6.49 5.07 19.69
N PRO A 46 -7.71 5.65 19.67
CA PRO A 46 -8.57 5.67 20.85
C PRO A 46 -8.92 4.26 21.32
N ASP A 47 -9.06 4.07 22.64
CA ASP A 47 -9.44 2.78 23.24
C ASP A 47 -10.84 2.30 22.80
N THR A 48 -11.65 3.21 22.29
CA THR A 48 -12.99 2.94 21.74
C THR A 48 -12.96 2.44 20.30
N VAL A 49 -11.79 2.36 19.65
CA VAL A 49 -11.64 1.89 18.27
C VAL A 49 -11.02 0.50 18.26
N GLY A 50 -11.69 -0.46 17.59
CA GLY A 50 -11.22 -1.82 17.38
C GLY A 50 -10.34 -2.00 16.14
N GLY A 51 -10.62 -1.23 15.09
CA GLY A 51 -9.89 -1.31 13.82
C GLY A 51 -10.40 -0.30 12.80
N VAL A 52 -9.62 -0.11 11.75
CA VAL A 52 -9.94 0.81 10.65
C VAL A 52 -9.55 0.16 9.33
N TRP A 53 -10.40 0.31 8.32
CA TRP A 53 -10.14 -0.16 6.96
C TRP A 53 -10.88 0.71 5.94
N VAL A 54 -10.51 0.55 4.67
CA VAL A 54 -11.14 1.27 3.56
C VAL A 54 -12.19 0.37 2.91
N ASP A 55 -13.42 0.86 2.85
CA ASP A 55 -14.45 0.30 1.99
C ASP A 55 -14.40 1.00 0.63
N GLU A 56 -13.77 0.34 -0.34
CA GLU A 56 -13.63 0.87 -1.70
C GLU A 56 -14.98 1.07 -2.39
N THR A 57 -15.98 0.25 -2.06
CA THR A 57 -17.31 0.30 -2.69
C THR A 57 -18.05 1.56 -2.31
N SER A 58 -17.98 1.93 -1.03
CA SER A 58 -18.60 3.16 -0.52
C SER A 58 -17.66 4.37 -0.54
N SER A 59 -16.39 4.18 -0.93
CA SER A 59 -15.35 5.21 -0.85
C SER A 59 -15.30 5.87 0.53
N SER A 60 -15.29 5.04 1.57
CA SER A 60 -15.28 5.48 2.96
C SER A 60 -14.23 4.75 3.79
N VAL A 61 -13.78 5.40 4.85
CA VAL A 61 -13.02 4.78 5.93
C VAL A 61 -14.02 4.21 6.92
N VAL A 62 -14.02 2.90 7.07
CA VAL A 62 -14.81 2.21 8.10
C VAL A 62 -14.02 2.21 9.39
N VAL A 63 -14.62 2.74 10.46
CA VAL A 63 -14.08 2.73 11.81
C VAL A 63 -14.92 1.76 12.65
N ALA A 64 -14.31 0.68 13.12
CA ALA A 64 -14.95 -0.24 14.06
C ALA A 64 -14.89 0.34 15.47
N VAL A 65 -16.05 0.64 16.04
CA VAL A 65 -16.20 1.23 17.38
C VAL A 65 -16.68 0.16 18.35
N VAL A 66 -16.02 0.10 19.51
CA VAL A 66 -16.33 -0.85 20.58
C VAL A 66 -17.77 -0.67 21.04
N ASP A 67 -18.53 -1.77 21.01
CA ASP A 67 -19.96 -1.87 21.33
C ASP A 67 -20.87 -0.89 20.56
N GLY A 68 -20.35 -0.26 19.49
CA GLY A 68 -21.06 0.78 18.74
C GLY A 68 -21.40 2.01 19.60
N ASP A 69 -20.54 2.38 20.55
CA ASP A 69 -20.76 3.53 21.44
C ASP A 69 -20.95 4.85 20.65
N GLN A 70 -22.17 5.39 20.71
CA GLN A 70 -22.51 6.62 20.01
C GLN A 70 -21.69 7.82 20.47
N SER A 71 -21.29 7.88 21.74
CA SER A 71 -20.47 8.98 22.26
C SER A 71 -19.05 8.96 21.68
N ALA A 72 -18.52 7.76 21.42
CA ALA A 72 -17.25 7.57 20.73
C ALA A 72 -17.38 7.96 19.25
N ILE A 73 -18.46 7.55 18.57
CA ILE A 73 -18.76 7.93 17.18
C ILE A 73 -18.81 9.46 17.04
N ASP A 74 -19.55 10.15 17.91
CA ASP A 74 -19.67 11.61 17.88
C ASP A 74 -18.33 12.30 18.10
N SER A 75 -17.50 11.74 19.00
CA SER A 75 -16.14 12.24 19.27
C SER A 75 -15.21 12.06 18.06
N ILE A 76 -15.32 10.93 17.35
CA ILE A 76 -14.56 10.64 16.13
C ILE A 76 -14.96 11.60 15.00
N ILE A 77 -16.27 11.82 14.79
CA ILE A 77 -16.78 12.78 13.81
C ILE A 77 -16.29 14.19 14.13
N ALA A 78 -16.31 14.59 15.40
CA ALA A 78 -15.80 15.88 15.84
C ALA A 78 -14.29 16.03 15.60
N ALA A 79 -13.50 14.97 15.83
CA ALA A 79 -12.06 14.94 15.58
C ALA A 79 -11.71 15.02 14.08
N ALA A 80 -12.51 14.38 13.22
CA ALA A 80 -12.38 14.48 11.76
C ALA A 80 -12.85 15.85 11.22
N GLY A 81 -13.74 16.53 11.96
CA GLY A 81 -14.38 17.78 11.57
C GLY A 81 -15.63 17.59 10.69
N SER A 82 -15.88 16.39 10.18
CA SER A 82 -17.06 16.00 9.40
C SER A 82 -17.30 14.49 9.47
N ALA A 83 -18.54 14.05 9.26
CA ALA A 83 -18.85 12.64 9.08
C ALA A 83 -18.59 12.14 7.64
N ASP A 84 -18.35 13.06 6.69
CA ASP A 84 -18.10 12.73 5.30
C ASP A 84 -16.88 11.82 5.15
N GLY A 85 -17.05 10.70 4.45
CA GLY A 85 -15.98 9.72 4.25
C GLY A 85 -15.77 8.75 5.40
N LEU A 86 -16.59 8.83 6.45
CA LEU A 86 -16.55 7.90 7.57
C LEU A 86 -17.78 6.99 7.55
N ALA A 87 -17.55 5.70 7.76
CA ALA A 87 -18.56 4.72 8.06
C ALA A 87 -18.22 4.05 9.39
N PHE A 88 -19.23 3.55 10.11
CA PHE A 88 -19.03 2.99 11.44
C PHE A 88 -19.52 1.54 11.48
N ALA A 89 -18.66 0.67 11.99
CA ALA A 89 -18.98 -0.71 12.33
C ALA A 89 -18.97 -0.87 13.86
N SER A 90 -19.69 -1.85 14.39
CA SER A 90 -19.62 -2.21 15.80
C SER A 90 -18.69 -3.41 15.98
N CYS A 91 -17.81 -3.35 16.98
CA CYS A 91 -16.93 -4.47 17.33
C CYS A 91 -16.91 -4.74 18.83
N ARG A 92 -16.45 -5.93 19.22
CA ARG A 92 -16.41 -6.35 20.63
C ARG A 92 -15.10 -5.99 21.33
N TRP A 93 -14.01 -5.86 20.57
CA TRP A 93 -12.67 -5.67 21.12
C TRP A 93 -12.05 -4.38 20.63
N SER A 94 -11.29 -3.72 21.50
CA SER A 94 -10.49 -2.56 21.13
C SER A 94 -9.21 -2.99 20.41
N ARG A 95 -8.61 -2.06 19.66
CA ARG A 95 -7.33 -2.29 18.98
C ARG A 95 -6.22 -2.61 19.96
N ALA A 96 -6.23 -2.00 21.15
CA ALA A 96 -5.28 -2.30 22.22
C ALA A 96 -5.36 -3.77 22.65
N GLN A 97 -6.58 -4.29 22.88
CA GLN A 97 -6.77 -5.70 23.23
C GLN A 97 -6.29 -6.64 22.12
N LEU A 98 -6.58 -6.32 20.85
CA LEU A 98 -6.12 -7.11 19.72
C LEU A 98 -4.59 -7.05 19.55
N LEU A 99 -3.96 -5.91 19.86
CA LEU A 99 -2.50 -5.75 19.85
C LEU A 99 -1.82 -6.57 20.95
N GLU A 100 -2.43 -6.70 22.13
CA GLU A 100 -1.93 -7.58 23.19
C GLU A 100 -1.91 -9.05 22.74
N VAL A 101 -3.01 -9.53 22.15
CA VAL A 101 -3.11 -10.88 21.59
C VAL A 101 -2.12 -11.08 20.44
N HIS A 102 -2.05 -10.12 19.51
CA HIS A 102 -1.06 -10.13 18.45
C HIS A 102 0.36 -10.23 19.00
N GLY A 103 0.70 -9.45 20.02
CA GLY A 103 2.03 -9.45 20.65
C GLY A 103 2.36 -10.78 21.32
N ALA A 104 1.38 -11.46 21.93
CA ALA A 104 1.56 -12.80 22.49
C ALA A 104 1.79 -13.86 21.39
N LEU A 105 0.96 -13.84 20.34
CA LEU A 105 1.04 -14.82 19.25
C LEU A 105 2.24 -14.61 18.34
N ALA A 106 2.68 -13.36 18.15
CA ALA A 106 3.88 -13.04 17.36
C ALA A 106 5.14 -13.67 17.96
N GLN A 107 5.16 -13.94 19.28
CA GLN A 107 6.27 -14.65 19.92
C GLN A 107 6.36 -16.12 19.51
N LEU A 108 5.30 -16.70 18.94
CA LEU A 108 5.29 -18.07 18.43
C LEU A 108 5.85 -18.17 17.00
N VAL A 109 5.99 -17.06 16.29
CA VAL A 109 6.45 -17.04 14.90
C VAL A 109 7.96 -17.33 14.84
N GLY A 110 8.34 -18.37 14.10
CA GLY A 110 9.75 -18.75 13.92
C GLY A 110 10.40 -19.40 15.14
N VAL A 111 9.63 -19.72 16.17
CA VAL A 111 10.10 -20.52 17.31
C VAL A 111 10.25 -21.98 16.87
N GLU A 112 11.36 -22.62 17.27
CA GLU A 112 11.60 -24.03 16.99
C GLU A 112 10.46 -24.91 17.54
N GLY A 113 9.86 -25.73 16.68
CA GLY A 113 8.72 -26.58 17.02
C GLY A 113 7.36 -25.87 17.06
N SER A 114 7.30 -24.56 16.76
CA SER A 114 6.03 -23.85 16.58
C SER A 114 5.56 -23.95 15.12
N PRO A 115 4.32 -24.38 14.86
CA PRO A 115 3.76 -24.40 13.52
C PRO A 115 3.26 -23.01 13.06
N VAL A 116 3.36 -21.96 13.88
CA VAL A 116 2.88 -20.61 13.52
C VAL A 116 3.90 -19.92 12.59
N ILE A 117 3.45 -19.49 11.41
CA ILE A 117 4.31 -18.87 10.39
C ILE A 117 4.02 -17.39 10.14
N ALA A 118 2.82 -16.92 10.48
CA ALA A 118 2.46 -15.51 10.36
C ALA A 118 1.36 -15.14 11.34
N VAL A 119 1.43 -13.92 11.84
CA VAL A 119 0.41 -13.28 12.67
C VAL A 119 0.22 -11.87 12.14
N GLY A 120 -1.02 -11.41 12.02
CA GLY A 120 -1.33 -10.06 11.54
C GLY A 120 -2.64 -9.55 12.11
N LEU A 121 -2.77 -8.22 12.20
CA LEU A 121 -4.06 -7.59 12.48
C LEU A 121 -4.83 -7.42 11.17
N GLY A 122 -6.11 -7.74 11.20
CA GLY A 122 -6.95 -7.60 10.03
C GLY A 122 -8.43 -7.58 10.37
N THR A 123 -9.25 -7.84 9.36
CA THR A 123 -10.70 -7.82 9.45
C THR A 123 -11.24 -9.14 8.93
N ARG A 124 -12.15 -9.77 9.69
CA ARG A 124 -12.80 -11.00 9.28
C ARG A 124 -14.10 -10.75 8.52
N GLY A 125 -14.30 -11.58 7.50
CA GLY A 125 -15.63 -11.93 6.99
C GLY A 125 -16.44 -10.84 6.28
N ASN A 126 -15.86 -9.93 5.49
CA ASN A 126 -16.71 -8.90 4.87
C ASN A 126 -16.22 -8.10 3.65
N ASP A 127 -15.16 -8.51 2.95
CA ASP A 127 -14.59 -7.75 1.82
C ASP A 127 -14.35 -6.25 2.14
N PHE A 128 -14.01 -5.94 3.40
CA PHE A 128 -13.76 -4.57 3.89
C PHE A 128 -14.99 -3.61 3.90
N SER A 129 -16.22 -4.14 3.98
CA SER A 129 -17.45 -3.35 4.21
C SER A 129 -17.70 -2.93 5.69
N VAL A 130 -18.89 -2.47 6.06
CA VAL A 130 -19.26 -2.14 7.46
C VAL A 130 -19.63 -3.34 8.33
N SER A 131 -19.83 -4.52 7.75
CA SER A 131 -20.21 -5.73 8.50
C SER A 131 -19.03 -6.49 9.08
N GLY A 132 -17.81 -5.98 8.89
CA GLY A 132 -16.56 -6.64 9.26
C GLY A 132 -16.26 -6.49 10.72
N GLN A 133 -15.44 -7.41 11.22
CA GLN A 133 -14.98 -7.36 12.60
C GLN A 133 -13.46 -7.40 12.63
N PRO A 134 -12.81 -6.52 13.40
CA PRO A 134 -11.38 -6.58 13.59
C PRO A 134 -11.01 -7.87 14.35
N CYS A 135 -9.92 -8.52 13.93
CA CYS A 135 -9.41 -9.75 14.51
C CYS A 135 -7.88 -9.86 14.31
N VAL A 136 -7.28 -10.83 15.00
CA VAL A 136 -5.90 -11.27 14.77
C VAL A 136 -5.90 -12.49 13.86
N HIS A 137 -5.37 -12.34 12.65
CA HIS A 137 -5.16 -13.44 11.72
C HIS A 137 -3.92 -14.24 12.12
N VAL A 138 -4.04 -15.56 12.22
CA VAL A 138 -2.95 -16.48 12.54
C VAL A 138 -2.85 -17.53 11.45
N THR A 139 -1.69 -17.62 10.80
CA THR A 139 -1.41 -18.66 9.81
C THR A 139 -0.55 -19.74 10.43
N ILE A 140 -1.05 -20.98 10.41
CA ILE A 140 -0.43 -22.16 11.00
C ILE A 140 -0.14 -23.17 9.88
N THR A 141 1.12 -23.61 9.80
CA THR A 141 1.55 -24.57 8.80
C THR A 141 1.44 -26.01 9.27
N THR A 142 1.10 -26.88 8.33
CA THR A 142 1.06 -28.34 8.52
C THR A 142 2.35 -29.03 8.04
N LEU A 143 3.41 -28.26 7.73
CA LEU A 143 4.67 -28.76 7.16
C LEU A 143 5.32 -29.87 8.00
N ASP A 144 5.35 -29.68 9.32
CA ASP A 144 5.99 -30.62 10.24
C ASP A 144 5.02 -31.74 10.68
N SER A 145 3.75 -31.40 10.92
CA SER A 145 2.69 -32.35 11.24
C SER A 145 1.32 -31.68 11.21
N GLN A 146 0.32 -32.35 10.63
CA GLN A 146 -1.08 -31.94 10.69
C GLN A 146 -1.59 -31.92 12.14
N GLU A 147 -1.27 -32.95 12.92
CA GLU A 147 -1.71 -33.07 14.32
C GLU A 147 -1.13 -31.94 15.17
N ALA A 148 0.15 -31.60 15.01
CA ALA A 148 0.77 -30.50 15.76
C ALA A 148 0.16 -29.14 15.40
N ALA A 149 -0.19 -28.93 14.12
CA ALA A 149 -0.85 -27.72 13.66
C ALA A 149 -2.26 -27.59 14.24
N GLU A 150 -3.05 -28.67 14.24
CA GLU A 150 -4.39 -28.72 14.82
C GLU A 150 -4.36 -28.50 16.33
N VAL A 151 -3.47 -29.17 17.07
CA VAL A 151 -3.33 -28.95 18.52
C VAL A 151 -2.94 -27.50 18.84
N CYS A 152 -2.07 -26.89 18.03
CA CYS A 152 -1.72 -25.49 18.19
C CYS A 152 -2.91 -24.56 17.89
N ALA A 153 -3.68 -24.84 16.83
CA ALA A 153 -4.86 -24.10 16.46
C ALA A 153 -5.93 -24.18 17.56
N ASP A 154 -6.24 -25.38 18.05
CA ASP A 154 -7.21 -25.60 19.13
C ASP A 154 -6.82 -24.85 20.40
N ARG A 155 -5.54 -24.89 20.78
CA ARG A 155 -5.04 -24.14 21.95
C ARG A 155 -5.22 -22.63 21.78
N ILE A 156 -4.87 -22.09 20.61
CA ILE A 156 -5.02 -20.65 20.35
C ILE A 156 -6.50 -20.27 20.33
N GLN A 157 -7.36 -21.10 19.74
CA GLN A 157 -8.81 -20.89 19.71
C GLN A 157 -9.43 -20.96 21.10
N GLU A 158 -8.98 -21.88 21.95
CA GLU A 158 -9.44 -22.01 23.34
C GLU A 158 -9.04 -20.80 24.18
N GLU A 159 -7.82 -20.29 24.00
CA GLU A 159 -7.27 -19.19 24.79
C GLU A 159 -7.83 -17.82 24.37
N TYR A 160 -7.88 -17.54 23.07
CA TYR A 160 -8.21 -16.22 22.54
C TYR A 160 -9.61 -16.12 21.92
N GLY A 161 -10.27 -17.27 21.72
CA GLY A 161 -11.66 -17.33 21.26
C GLY A 161 -11.89 -16.54 19.97
N ASP A 162 -12.90 -15.69 19.98
CA ASP A 162 -13.32 -14.93 18.80
C ASP A 162 -12.38 -13.76 18.45
N MET A 163 -11.32 -13.48 19.23
CA MET A 163 -10.34 -12.45 18.90
C MET A 163 -9.44 -12.84 17.72
N VAL A 164 -9.32 -14.14 17.45
CA VAL A 164 -8.45 -14.69 16.41
C VAL A 164 -9.24 -15.25 15.23
N GLU A 165 -8.60 -15.26 14.07
CA GLU A 165 -9.03 -16.02 12.89
C GLU A 165 -7.88 -16.91 12.45
N LEU A 166 -8.10 -18.23 12.49
CA LEU A 166 -7.06 -19.24 12.26
C LEU A 166 -7.13 -19.78 10.83
N SER A 167 -5.98 -19.81 10.16
CA SER A 167 -5.81 -20.49 8.88
C SER A 167 -4.79 -21.61 9.04
N VAL A 168 -5.26 -22.86 8.97
CA VAL A 168 -4.41 -24.05 9.01
C VAL A 168 -4.27 -24.59 7.60
N GLY A 169 -3.04 -24.74 7.12
CA GLY A 169 -2.82 -25.26 5.78
C GLY A 169 -1.37 -25.65 5.48
N PRO A 170 -1.15 -26.35 4.35
CA PRO A 170 0.21 -26.64 3.89
C PRO A 170 0.93 -25.32 3.62
N HIS A 171 2.22 -25.24 3.98
CA HIS A 171 3.03 -24.08 3.64
C HIS A 171 3.11 -23.92 2.12
N GLN A 172 2.34 -22.98 1.55
CA GLN A 172 2.49 -22.60 0.16
C GLN A 172 3.56 -21.53 0.07
N ILE A 173 4.78 -21.93 -0.29
CA ILE A 173 5.83 -20.98 -0.67
C ILE A 173 5.37 -20.35 -1.99
N SER A 174 4.77 -19.16 -1.91
CA SER A 174 4.57 -18.31 -3.07
C SER A 174 5.92 -17.70 -3.42
N PHE A 175 6.63 -18.31 -4.36
CA PHE A 175 7.83 -17.70 -4.93
C PHE A 175 7.41 -16.45 -5.72
N THR A 176 7.53 -15.28 -5.10
CA THR A 176 7.75 -14.07 -5.90
C THR A 176 9.10 -14.26 -6.57
N THR A 177 9.10 -14.41 -7.89
CA THR A 177 10.35 -14.52 -8.65
C THR A 177 11.05 -13.16 -8.57
N GLY A 178 11.85 -12.95 -7.53
CA GLY A 178 12.78 -11.84 -7.44
C GLY A 178 13.80 -11.96 -8.57
N MET A 179 14.11 -10.86 -9.24
CA MET A 179 14.90 -10.81 -10.47
C MET A 179 16.37 -11.26 -10.38
N ASP A 180 16.83 -11.90 -9.30
CA ASP A 180 18.26 -12.22 -9.11
C ASP A 180 18.50 -13.57 -8.41
N ALA A 181 18.02 -14.68 -9.00
CA ALA A 181 18.44 -16.02 -8.58
C ALA A 181 19.20 -16.75 -9.71
N PRO A 182 20.41 -17.30 -9.45
CA PRO A 182 21.20 -18.01 -10.45
C PRO A 182 20.50 -19.33 -10.84
N ALA A 183 20.29 -19.52 -12.15
CA ALA A 183 19.59 -20.66 -12.70
C ALA A 183 20.32 -21.99 -12.38
N LEU A 184 19.65 -22.89 -11.65
CA LEU A 184 19.98 -24.31 -11.62
C LEU A 184 19.12 -25.07 -12.65
N PRO A 185 19.65 -26.16 -13.24
CA PRO A 185 19.02 -26.81 -14.38
C PRO A 185 17.73 -27.54 -13.98
N GLN A 186 16.60 -27.10 -14.54
CA GLN A 186 15.31 -27.75 -14.39
C GLN A 186 15.27 -29.06 -15.21
N PRO A 187 14.74 -30.18 -14.67
CA PRO A 187 14.35 -31.32 -15.48
C PRO A 187 13.00 -31.06 -16.18
N LEU A 188 12.93 -31.39 -17.47
CA LEU A 188 11.75 -31.30 -18.31
C LEU A 188 10.57 -32.15 -17.79
N ILE A 189 9.40 -31.54 -17.64
CA ILE A 189 8.11 -32.15 -17.99
C ILE A 189 7.24 -31.10 -18.71
N PRO A 190 6.67 -31.40 -19.89
CA PRO A 190 5.88 -30.44 -20.65
C PRO A 190 4.43 -30.46 -20.17
N ASN A 191 3.83 -29.29 -19.92
CA ASN A 191 2.40 -29.16 -20.14
C ASN A 191 2.06 -27.82 -20.77
N ARG A 192 1.29 -27.93 -21.86
CA ARG A 192 1.03 -26.90 -22.86
C ARG A 192 -0.42 -26.50 -22.69
N GLN A 193 -0.71 -25.43 -21.96
CA GLN A 193 -1.94 -24.65 -22.14
C GLN A 193 -1.86 -23.31 -21.41
N SER A 194 -2.37 -22.28 -22.08
CA SER A 194 -2.52 -20.86 -21.68
C SER A 194 -1.23 -20.07 -21.43
N GLN A 195 -0.54 -19.69 -22.52
CA GLN A 195 0.20 -18.43 -22.54
C GLN A 195 -0.76 -17.31 -23.02
N PRO A 196 -0.94 -16.21 -22.27
CA PRO A 196 -1.60 -15.03 -22.81
C PRO A 196 -0.70 -14.45 -23.92
N ASN A 197 -1.31 -14.23 -25.09
CA ASN A 197 -0.65 -13.78 -26.32
C ASN A 197 0.21 -12.52 -26.08
N LEU A 198 1.53 -12.72 -26.01
CA LEU A 198 2.58 -11.68 -25.91
C LEU A 198 2.49 -10.63 -27.05
N THR A 199 1.79 -10.98 -28.13
CA THR A 199 1.50 -10.11 -29.28
C THR A 199 0.65 -8.87 -28.94
N TRP A 200 -0.15 -8.89 -27.86
CA TRP A 200 -1.00 -7.75 -27.51
C TRP A 200 -0.24 -6.59 -26.84
N TYR A 201 0.89 -6.88 -26.18
CA TYR A 201 1.74 -5.86 -25.55
C TYR A 201 2.73 -5.19 -26.52
N LEU A 202 3.02 -5.83 -27.66
CA LEU A 202 3.94 -5.28 -28.66
C LEU A 202 3.37 -4.05 -29.40
N LEU A 203 2.05 -4.00 -29.60
CA LEU A 203 1.38 -2.89 -30.28
C LEU A 203 1.42 -1.55 -29.50
N PRO A 204 1.05 -1.47 -28.21
CA PRO A 204 1.14 -0.22 -27.45
C PRO A 204 2.60 0.21 -27.23
N LEU A 205 3.53 -0.74 -27.07
CA LEU A 205 4.96 -0.45 -26.90
C LEU A 205 5.57 0.17 -28.17
N LEU A 206 5.23 -0.35 -29.35
CA LEU A 206 5.68 0.22 -30.63
C LEU A 206 5.10 1.63 -30.84
N PHE A 207 3.87 1.87 -30.41
CA PHE A 207 3.21 3.18 -30.49
C PHE A 207 3.88 4.21 -29.57
N LEU A 208 4.22 3.82 -28.34
CA LEU A 208 4.99 4.64 -27.41
C LEU A 208 6.39 4.95 -27.95
N LEU A 209 7.07 3.98 -28.55
CA LEU A 209 8.39 4.18 -29.15
C LEU A 209 8.36 5.22 -30.29
N VAL A 210 7.34 5.17 -31.14
CA VAL A 210 7.15 6.15 -32.24
C VAL A 210 6.86 7.54 -31.68
N LEU A 211 6.04 7.67 -30.64
CA LEU A 211 5.77 8.95 -29.97
C LEU A 211 7.04 9.51 -29.30
N PHE A 212 7.83 8.64 -28.66
CA PHE A 212 9.07 9.01 -27.99
C PHE A 212 10.15 9.48 -28.98
N LEU A 213 10.20 8.92 -30.20
CA LEU A 213 11.09 9.41 -31.26
C LEU A 213 10.58 10.68 -31.95
N ALA A 214 9.26 10.85 -32.11
CA ALA A 214 8.70 12.01 -32.81
C ALA A 214 8.76 13.31 -31.98
N PHE A 215 8.69 13.20 -30.65
CA PHE A 215 8.67 14.36 -29.75
C PHE A 215 9.98 15.18 -29.71
N PRO A 216 11.20 14.59 -29.61
CA PRO A 216 12.44 15.37 -29.63
C PRO A 216 12.74 15.98 -31.00
N LEU A 217 12.39 15.29 -32.09
CA LEU A 217 12.56 15.78 -33.47
C LEU A 217 11.71 17.03 -33.75
N ARG A 218 10.48 17.06 -33.24
CA ARG A 218 9.61 18.24 -33.35
C ARG A 218 10.11 19.42 -32.51
N ARG A 219 10.76 19.14 -31.37
CA ARG A 219 11.35 20.14 -30.49
C ARG A 219 12.64 20.75 -31.07
N MET A 220 13.39 19.98 -31.86
CA MET A 220 14.59 20.47 -32.56
C MET A 220 14.27 21.39 -33.75
N LEU A 221 13.17 21.12 -34.47
CA LEU A 221 12.79 21.88 -35.67
C LEU A 221 12.01 23.18 -35.37
N LEU A 222 11.56 23.38 -34.13
CA LEU A 222 10.72 24.52 -33.72
C LEU A 222 11.39 25.44 -32.68
N GLN A 223 12.71 25.39 -32.51
CA GLN A 223 13.38 26.37 -31.64
C GLN A 223 13.34 27.77 -32.27
N PRO A 224 12.70 28.77 -31.63
CA PRO A 224 12.85 30.16 -32.01
C PRO A 224 14.28 30.61 -31.65
N ALA A 225 14.93 31.31 -32.58
CA ALA A 225 16.22 31.91 -32.33
C ALA A 225 16.16 32.91 -31.15
N GLY A 226 17.07 32.73 -30.20
CA GLY A 226 17.59 33.80 -29.35
C GLY A 226 16.84 34.06 -28.05
N ARG A 227 17.42 33.59 -26.93
CA ARG A 227 17.56 34.38 -25.70
C ARG A 227 18.85 33.96 -24.97
N PRO A 228 19.66 34.91 -24.48
CA PRO A 228 20.95 34.61 -23.87
C PRO A 228 20.79 33.95 -22.50
N PRO A 229 21.80 33.19 -22.03
CA PRO A 229 21.73 32.45 -20.78
C PRO A 229 21.69 33.40 -19.58
N VAL A 230 20.68 33.22 -18.73
CA VAL A 230 20.63 33.84 -17.40
C VAL A 230 21.68 33.15 -16.54
N LYS A 231 22.73 33.90 -16.17
CA LYS A 231 23.73 33.52 -15.17
C LYS A 231 23.01 33.08 -13.88
N GLY A 232 23.23 31.84 -13.48
CA GLY A 232 22.80 31.32 -12.18
C GLY A 232 23.52 32.08 -11.06
N GLY A 233 22.81 33.01 -10.42
CA GLY A 233 23.22 33.58 -9.14
C GLY A 233 22.90 32.62 -8.02
N THR A 234 23.88 32.36 -7.16
CA THR A 234 23.73 31.67 -5.87
C THR A 234 22.62 32.34 -5.06
N ARG A 235 21.48 31.65 -4.95
CA ARG A 235 20.35 32.10 -4.15
C ARG A 235 20.72 31.88 -2.68
N PRO A 236 20.69 32.90 -1.81
CA PRO A 236 21.04 32.73 -0.40
C PRO A 236 20.08 31.73 0.25
N MET A 237 20.65 30.70 0.85
CA MET A 237 19.93 29.62 1.49
C MET A 237 19.42 30.13 2.84
N THR A 238 18.11 30.15 3.03
CA THR A 238 17.52 30.66 4.28
C THR A 238 17.80 29.68 5.43
N ARG A 239 18.04 30.22 6.64
CA ARG A 239 18.34 29.45 7.87
C ARG A 239 17.39 28.27 8.10
N ARG A 240 16.10 28.42 7.76
CA ARG A 240 15.09 27.36 7.86
C ARG A 240 15.32 26.19 6.90
N ARG A 241 15.85 26.44 5.68
CA ARG A 241 16.20 25.38 4.72
C ARG A 241 17.47 24.63 5.11
N ALA A 242 18.45 25.32 5.68
CA ALA A 242 19.67 24.68 6.19
C ALA A 242 19.36 23.75 7.37
N VAL A 243 18.55 24.21 8.34
CA VAL A 243 18.15 23.38 9.50
C VAL A 243 17.33 22.16 9.07
N ARG A 244 16.44 22.31 8.08
CA ARG A 244 15.64 21.20 7.56
C ARG A 244 16.52 20.14 6.88
N ALA A 245 17.47 20.55 6.04
CA ALA A 245 18.38 19.64 5.36
C ALA A 245 19.31 18.87 6.32
N VAL A 246 19.71 19.49 7.44
CA VAL A 246 20.51 18.81 8.48
C VAL A 246 19.65 17.81 9.27
N ARG A 247 18.38 18.12 9.52
CA ARG A 247 17.46 17.24 10.25
C ARG A 247 17.03 16.01 9.44
N GLU A 248 16.95 16.16 8.12
CA GLU A 248 16.61 15.09 7.18
C GLU A 248 17.83 14.19 6.84
N SER A 249 19.04 14.61 7.21
CA SER A 249 20.27 13.84 7.01
C SER A 249 20.51 12.93 8.22
N CYS A 250 20.19 11.63 8.09
CA CYS A 250 20.53 10.60 9.08
C CYS A 250 22.05 10.33 9.24
N ALA A 251 22.91 11.16 8.65
CA ALA A 251 24.35 11.12 8.82
C ALA A 251 24.83 12.29 9.69
N LEU A 252 25.56 11.98 10.76
CA LEU A 252 26.25 12.97 11.59
C LEU A 252 27.32 13.69 10.72
N PRO A 253 27.27 15.03 10.60
CA PRO A 253 28.25 15.76 9.81
C PRO A 253 29.63 15.66 10.48
N SER A 254 30.67 15.44 9.68
CA SER A 254 32.05 15.47 10.18
C SER A 254 32.38 16.84 10.82
N GLY A 255 33.25 16.87 11.83
CA GLY A 255 33.51 18.08 12.63
C GLY A 255 33.93 19.32 11.82
N LYS A 256 34.52 19.14 10.63
CA LYS A 256 34.85 20.23 9.69
C LYS A 256 33.63 20.84 8.99
N VAL A 257 32.62 20.02 8.70
CA VAL A 257 31.37 20.47 8.08
C VAL A 257 30.53 21.22 9.10
N TRP A 258 30.49 20.76 10.35
CA TRP A 258 29.76 21.44 11.42
C TRP A 258 30.35 22.82 11.77
N THR A 259 31.67 22.94 11.82
CA THR A 259 32.34 24.24 12.05
C THR A 259 32.12 25.23 10.90
N SER A 260 32.07 24.75 9.66
CA SER A 260 31.75 25.59 8.49
C SER A 260 30.29 26.08 8.53
N ILE A 261 29.36 25.21 8.91
CA ILE A 261 27.93 25.56 9.09
C ILE A 261 27.75 26.57 10.25
N GLN A 262 28.49 26.43 11.35
CA GLN A 262 28.43 27.38 12.45
C GLN A 262 28.97 28.76 12.07
N GLN A 263 30.09 28.83 11.35
CA GLN A 263 30.63 30.10 10.87
C GLN A 263 29.68 30.85 9.94
N GLU A 264 28.89 30.12 9.14
CA GLU A 264 27.91 30.72 8.23
C GLU A 264 26.59 31.13 8.92
N LEU A 265 26.35 30.67 10.15
CA LEU A 265 25.17 31.01 10.96
C LEU A 265 25.41 32.13 11.98
N GLU A 266 26.66 32.49 12.25
CA GLU A 266 27.06 33.58 13.16
C GLU A 266 27.24 34.94 12.45
N PHE A 267 27.03 35.01 11.12
CA PHE A 267 26.98 36.24 10.32
C PHE A 267 25.58 36.53 9.78
#